data_AF-A0A2A5HIR6-F1
#
_entry.id   AF-A0A2A5HIR6-F1
#
_cell.length_a   1.000
_cell.length_b   1.000
_cell.length_c   1.000
_cell.angle_alpha   90.00
_cell.angle_beta   90.00
_cell.angle_gamma   90.00
#
_symmetry.space_group_name_H-M   'P 1'
#
loop_
_entity.id
_entity.type
_entity.pdbx_description
1 polymer ?
#
loop_
_entity_poly.entity_id
_entity_poly.type
_entity_poly.pdbx_seq_one_letter_code
_entity_poly.pdbx_strand_id
1 'polypeptide(L)'
;MFNRILLASCFIASGSALANGNSEEPAIESPEHIMVNVEDKRSWALNATKNARKNNPTLMGDARTHFLNSRLSKEKNKSSKRSKKIKRLLSKKSNLTQFNTPVPGGQGGGITYTGTELLWSNATCIYADYVAPKSPGGDIDGFLYTTSTNRSNLGVEAYVSYFAQDDFTFRVFDWAIVAAGGSGWAFDIEYSDLGDYLVSREGRDGAYRQEIQTLNCTEKTGTNSWLNKVLIVNQVTDTYDLMYTNNYTTSSDSENTYQDGDSVGFWGPIFETFENDVTNTNRGLNTKAIGSGNSILHQDGAFEWLNLTTASYFSGDLAIPVIYKEESNQEWLVGVTSNEFDNTFVSPSSIYSGTGSIVGEELHASTSSDSKGWMAFGGTSSFGSTPAAGNYVVQFELSTSSLTTANIAFVTLYDRNTNTHTVSKFITGSNFDSTNDFQPFRLEFSTNGSERLTPGVYFFDNGDLTIKGISIVEI
;
A
#
# COMPACT_ATOMS: atom_id res chain seq x y z
N MET A 1 12.31 21.09 -75.89
CA MET A 1 11.78 22.25 -75.15
C MET A 1 12.45 22.29 -73.78
N PHE A 2 12.86 23.48 -73.35
CA PHE A 2 13.85 23.89 -72.34
C PHE A 2 13.73 23.23 -70.94
N ASN A 3 14.81 22.73 -70.28
CA ASN A 3 15.89 23.42 -69.49
C ASN A 3 15.38 24.00 -68.15
N ARG A 4 15.95 23.88 -66.93
CA ARG A 4 17.33 23.86 -66.33
C ARG A 4 17.16 23.52 -64.81
N ILE A 5 17.96 22.69 -64.12
CA ILE A 5 19.23 22.92 -63.35
C ILE A 5 19.36 24.29 -62.62
N LEU A 6 19.50 24.30 -61.28
CA LEU A 6 20.72 24.77 -60.57
C LEU A 6 20.67 24.59 -59.03
N LEU A 7 21.77 24.05 -58.51
CA LEU A 7 22.29 24.13 -57.14
C LEU A 7 22.74 25.56 -56.79
N ALA A 8 22.77 25.90 -55.50
CA ALA A 8 23.69 26.91 -54.97
C ALA A 8 24.10 26.58 -53.52
N SER A 9 25.29 26.02 -53.39
CA SER A 9 26.18 26.23 -52.24
C SER A 9 26.97 27.51 -52.50
N CYS A 10 27.31 28.29 -51.47
CA CYS A 10 28.42 29.23 -51.56
C CYS A 10 29.18 29.32 -50.22
N PHE A 11 30.49 29.25 -50.36
CA PHE A 11 31.57 29.31 -49.37
C PHE A 11 32.53 30.42 -49.81
N ILE A 12 33.62 30.65 -49.05
CA ILE A 12 34.87 31.41 -49.35
C ILE A 12 34.83 32.90 -48.90
N ALA A 13 35.81 33.55 -48.25
CA ALA A 13 37.27 33.40 -48.04
C ALA A 13 37.69 34.19 -46.76
N SER A 14 38.64 33.82 -45.88
CA SER A 14 40.12 33.68 -45.92
C SER A 14 40.97 34.96 -45.65
N GLY A 15 41.91 34.86 -44.69
CA GLY A 15 43.09 35.75 -44.47
C GLY A 15 43.39 35.99 -42.98
N SER A 16 44.20 35.19 -42.26
CA SER A 16 45.69 35.09 -42.15
C SER A 16 46.37 35.97 -41.08
N ALA A 17 47.06 35.29 -40.14
CA ALA A 17 48.39 35.55 -39.53
C ALA A 17 48.52 35.98 -38.03
N LEU A 18 49.17 35.07 -37.29
CA LEU A 18 50.18 35.21 -36.20
C LEU A 18 49.81 35.84 -34.83
N ALA A 19 49.89 35.04 -33.76
CA ALA A 19 50.89 35.18 -32.68
C ALA A 19 50.80 34.05 -31.63
N ASN A 20 51.97 33.73 -31.07
CA ASN A 20 52.33 32.65 -30.15
C ASN A 20 51.56 32.60 -28.81
N GLY A 21 51.44 31.39 -28.27
CA GLY A 21 51.20 31.15 -26.84
C GLY A 21 51.31 29.67 -26.50
N ASN A 22 52.49 29.22 -26.08
CA ASN A 22 52.70 27.90 -25.49
C ASN A 22 52.01 27.82 -24.12
N SER A 23 51.13 26.84 -23.92
CA SER A 23 50.80 26.30 -22.60
C SER A 23 50.78 24.79 -22.70
N GLU A 24 51.70 24.16 -21.96
CA GLU A 24 51.83 22.72 -21.81
C GLU A 24 50.56 22.15 -21.16
N GLU A 25 49.83 21.30 -21.88
CA GLU A 25 48.81 20.42 -21.30
C GLU A 25 49.51 19.15 -20.77
N PRO A 26 49.34 18.77 -19.50
CA PRO A 26 49.92 17.56 -18.97
C PRO A 26 49.20 16.33 -19.53
N ALA A 27 49.99 15.35 -19.98
CA ALA A 27 49.49 14.04 -20.37
C ALA A 27 48.77 13.37 -19.19
N ILE A 28 47.47 13.11 -19.36
CA ILE A 28 46.70 12.26 -18.45
C ILE A 28 47.07 10.82 -18.79
N GLU A 29 47.85 10.19 -17.91
CA GLU A 29 48.12 8.76 -17.96
C GLU A 29 46.79 7.99 -17.78
N SER A 30 46.52 7.07 -18.71
CA SER A 30 45.43 6.11 -18.63
C SER A 30 45.58 5.27 -17.35
N PRO A 31 44.58 5.19 -16.45
CA PRO A 31 44.67 4.31 -15.30
C PRO A 31 44.74 2.86 -15.79
N GLU A 32 45.76 2.15 -15.33
CA GLU A 32 45.88 0.70 -15.51
C GLU A 32 44.60 0.01 -15.00
N HIS A 33 44.03 -0.86 -15.82
CA HIS A 33 42.91 -1.71 -15.45
C HIS A 33 43.32 -2.63 -14.29
N ILE A 34 42.99 -2.22 -13.06
CA ILE A 34 42.97 -3.13 -11.91
C ILE A 34 41.81 -4.10 -12.15
N MET A 35 42.13 -5.30 -12.64
CA MET A 35 41.24 -6.45 -12.62
C MET A 35 41.00 -6.83 -11.15
N VAL A 36 39.94 -6.26 -10.55
CA VAL A 36 39.46 -6.70 -9.24
C VAL A 36 38.84 -8.08 -9.44
N ASN A 37 39.38 -9.10 -8.76
CA ASN A 37 38.76 -10.42 -8.72
C ASN A 37 37.30 -10.26 -8.27
N VAL A 38 36.36 -10.71 -9.11
CA VAL A 38 34.94 -10.78 -8.77
C VAL A 38 34.80 -11.85 -7.68
N GLU A 39 34.85 -11.44 -6.42
CA GLU A 39 34.39 -12.29 -5.32
C GLU A 39 32.94 -12.70 -5.62
N ASP A 40 32.65 -13.98 -5.39
CA ASP A 40 31.30 -14.51 -5.50
C ASP A 40 30.40 -13.74 -4.53
N LYS A 41 29.62 -12.80 -5.08
CA LYS A 41 28.73 -11.89 -4.35
C LYS A 41 27.63 -12.63 -3.57
N ARG A 42 27.58 -13.97 -3.58
CA ARG A 42 26.68 -14.80 -2.73
C ARG A 42 27.04 -14.82 -1.23
N SER A 43 28.11 -14.14 -0.79
CA SER A 43 28.54 -14.14 0.61
C SER A 43 27.62 -13.39 1.59
N TRP A 44 26.70 -12.55 1.09
CA TRP A 44 25.75 -11.80 1.95
C TRP A 44 24.64 -12.71 2.52
N ALA A 45 24.14 -13.68 1.74
CA ALA A 45 23.16 -14.66 2.22
C ALA A 45 23.74 -15.54 3.35
N LEU A 46 25.06 -15.76 3.34
CA LEU A 46 25.78 -16.47 4.40
C LEU A 46 25.97 -15.62 5.68
N ASN A 47 25.74 -14.30 5.61
CA ASN A 47 25.96 -13.34 6.70
C ASN A 47 24.74 -12.45 7.01
N ALA A 48 23.52 -12.90 6.68
CA ALA A 48 22.26 -12.17 6.94
C ALA A 48 22.14 -11.65 8.39
N THR A 49 22.70 -12.36 9.36
CA THR A 49 22.73 -12.00 10.79
C THR A 49 23.49 -10.70 11.09
N LYS A 50 24.43 -10.30 10.24
CA LYS A 50 25.28 -9.11 10.46
C LYS A 50 24.62 -7.83 9.94
N ASN A 51 23.81 -7.92 8.88
CA ASN A 51 23.11 -6.77 8.28
C ASN A 51 21.75 -6.51 8.94
N ALA A 52 21.05 -7.55 9.40
CA ALA A 52 19.80 -7.40 10.17
C ALA A 52 19.96 -6.57 11.47
N ARG A 53 21.19 -6.41 11.98
CA ARG A 53 21.48 -5.69 13.23
C ARG A 53 21.47 -4.17 13.14
N LYS A 54 21.39 -3.57 11.94
CA LYS A 54 21.32 -2.10 11.79
C LYS A 54 19.91 -1.53 11.74
N ASN A 55 18.89 -2.39 11.55
CA ASN A 55 17.51 -1.96 11.40
C ASN A 55 16.73 -2.21 12.71
N ASN A 56 15.75 -1.34 13.01
CA ASN A 56 14.99 -1.33 14.26
C ASN A 56 14.42 -2.74 14.61
N PRO A 57 14.88 -3.38 15.70
CA PRO A 57 14.57 -4.78 16.00
C PRO A 57 13.09 -5.05 16.31
N THR A 58 12.33 -4.04 16.76
CA THR A 58 10.89 -4.19 17.04
C THR A 58 10.09 -4.30 15.74
N LEU A 59 10.35 -3.39 14.78
CA LEU A 59 9.70 -3.39 13.46
C LEU A 59 10.11 -4.60 12.61
N MET A 60 11.38 -5.00 12.67
CA MET A 60 11.86 -6.27 12.08
C MET A 60 11.19 -7.48 12.74
N GLY A 61 10.92 -7.41 14.05
CA GLY A 61 10.15 -8.40 14.80
C GLY A 61 8.74 -8.54 14.25
N ASP A 62 8.04 -7.42 14.01
CA ASP A 62 6.67 -7.42 13.48
C ASP A 62 6.60 -7.89 12.04
N ALA A 63 7.46 -7.37 11.15
CA ALA A 63 7.55 -7.82 9.76
C ALA A 63 7.89 -9.30 9.64
N ARG A 64 8.87 -9.76 10.42
CA ARG A 64 9.23 -11.17 10.50
C ARG A 64 8.10 -11.97 11.14
N THR A 65 7.35 -11.44 12.10
CA THR A 65 6.21 -12.12 12.72
C THR A 65 5.06 -12.23 11.73
N HIS A 66 4.70 -11.18 11.00
CA HIS A 66 3.72 -11.22 9.92
C HIS A 66 4.16 -12.19 8.81
N PHE A 67 5.43 -12.18 8.40
CA PHE A 67 5.97 -13.11 7.40
C PHE A 67 6.09 -14.56 7.90
N LEU A 68 6.48 -14.79 9.15
CA LEU A 68 6.54 -16.13 9.74
C LEU A 68 5.14 -16.66 10.06
N ASN A 69 4.20 -15.79 10.39
CA ASN A 69 2.78 -16.13 10.52
C ASN A 69 2.14 -16.37 9.14
N SER A 70 2.64 -15.71 8.08
CA SER A 70 2.25 -15.96 6.69
C SER A 70 2.87 -17.22 6.09
N ARG A 71 3.94 -17.79 6.69
CA ARG A 71 4.41 -19.14 6.33
C ARG A 71 3.28 -20.12 6.55
N LEU A 72 2.58 -20.42 5.44
CA LEU A 72 1.90 -21.61 4.90
C LEU A 72 1.83 -22.91 5.74
N SER A 73 2.59 -23.06 6.82
CA SER A 73 2.41 -24.07 7.86
C SER A 73 1.01 -24.09 8.48
N LYS A 74 0.31 -22.94 8.56
CA LYS A 74 -1.11 -22.91 8.93
C LYS A 74 -2.05 -23.24 7.76
N GLU A 75 -1.65 -23.00 6.51
CA GLU A 75 -2.44 -23.39 5.33
C GLU A 75 -2.49 -24.90 5.11
N LYS A 76 -1.39 -25.64 5.36
CA LYS A 76 -1.40 -27.11 5.19
C LYS A 76 -2.46 -27.82 6.03
N ASN A 77 -2.90 -27.23 7.15
CA ASN A 77 -3.95 -27.79 8.01
C ASN A 77 -5.33 -27.12 7.87
N LYS A 78 -5.47 -25.97 7.18
CA LYS A 78 -6.75 -25.26 6.97
C LYS A 78 -7.20 -25.16 5.49
N SER A 79 -6.36 -25.52 4.53
CA SER A 79 -6.62 -25.50 3.07
C SER A 79 -7.93 -26.20 2.64
N SER A 80 -8.45 -27.14 3.43
CA SER A 80 -9.72 -27.82 3.13
C SER A 80 -10.98 -26.94 3.27
N LYS A 81 -10.88 -25.74 3.86
CA LYS A 81 -12.00 -24.80 4.01
C LYS A 81 -11.66 -23.40 3.51
N ARG A 82 -11.17 -23.27 2.27
CA ARG A 82 -11.28 -21.98 1.55
C ARG A 82 -12.73 -21.49 1.67
N SER A 83 -12.90 -20.28 2.21
CA SER A 83 -14.23 -19.71 2.43
C SER A 83 -15.01 -19.71 1.10
N LYS A 84 -16.33 -19.90 1.16
CA LYS A 84 -17.17 -19.81 -0.05
C LYS A 84 -16.95 -18.48 -0.78
N LYS A 85 -16.60 -17.41 -0.05
CA LYS A 85 -16.23 -16.09 -0.58
C LYS A 85 -14.98 -16.14 -1.44
N ILE A 86 -13.85 -16.69 -0.95
CA ILE A 86 -12.61 -16.81 -1.75
C ILE A 86 -12.86 -17.66 -3.00
N LYS A 87 -13.58 -18.80 -2.87
CA LYS A 87 -13.93 -19.62 -4.03
C LYS A 87 -14.78 -18.84 -5.03
N ARG A 88 -15.72 -18.03 -4.55
CA ARG A 88 -16.55 -17.15 -5.38
C ARG A 88 -15.69 -16.12 -6.12
N LEU A 89 -14.78 -15.43 -5.42
CA LEU A 89 -13.85 -14.46 -6.02
C LEU A 89 -12.97 -15.12 -7.10
N LEU A 90 -12.38 -16.27 -6.79
CA LEU A 90 -11.56 -17.03 -7.74
C LEU A 90 -12.37 -17.57 -8.93
N SER A 91 -13.64 -17.93 -8.72
CA SER A 91 -14.54 -18.40 -9.79
C SER A 91 -15.13 -17.26 -10.63
N LYS A 92 -15.15 -16.04 -10.05
CA LYS A 92 -15.59 -14.82 -10.71
C LYS A 92 -14.56 -14.31 -11.70
N LYS A 93 -13.39 -14.97 -11.86
CA LYS A 93 -12.37 -14.71 -12.90
C LYS A 93 -13.08 -14.18 -14.12
N SER A 94 -13.07 -12.86 -14.24
CA SER A 94 -14.05 -12.18 -15.06
C SER A 94 -13.83 -12.67 -16.48
N ASN A 95 -14.89 -12.66 -17.29
CA ASN A 95 -14.64 -12.43 -18.70
C ASN A 95 -13.92 -11.08 -18.72
N LEU A 96 -12.59 -11.10 -18.70
CA LEU A 96 -11.73 -9.96 -18.93
C LEU A 96 -12.09 -9.50 -20.34
N THR A 97 -13.23 -8.82 -20.46
CA THR A 97 -13.46 -7.87 -21.53
C THR A 97 -12.27 -6.97 -21.38
N GLN A 98 -11.35 -7.19 -22.30
CA GLN A 98 -10.14 -6.46 -22.55
C GLN A 98 -10.53 -4.99 -22.74
N PHE A 99 -10.88 -4.32 -21.65
CA PHE A 99 -10.63 -2.90 -21.54
C PHE A 99 -9.18 -2.74 -21.96
N ASN A 100 -8.90 -1.71 -22.73
CA ASN A 100 -7.55 -1.34 -23.14
C ASN A 100 -6.75 -0.87 -21.91
N THR A 101 -6.68 -1.70 -20.87
CA THR A 101 -5.89 -1.52 -19.66
C THR A 101 -4.44 -1.57 -20.09
N PRO A 102 -3.71 -0.46 -19.99
CA PRO A 102 -2.33 -0.38 -20.41
C PRO A 102 -1.49 -1.43 -19.69
N VAL A 103 -0.60 -2.08 -20.45
CA VAL A 103 0.39 -2.99 -19.87
C VAL A 103 1.32 -2.17 -18.99
N PRO A 104 1.49 -2.54 -17.72
CA PRO A 104 2.42 -1.88 -16.81
C PRO A 104 3.86 -2.10 -17.29
N GLY A 105 4.75 -1.14 -17.03
CA GLY A 105 6.17 -1.27 -17.37
C GLY A 105 6.85 0.01 -17.84
N GLY A 106 6.15 1.14 -17.83
CA GLY A 106 6.76 2.46 -17.87
C GLY A 106 7.52 2.76 -16.58
N GLN A 107 8.46 3.71 -16.66
CA GLN A 107 9.12 4.23 -15.46
C GLN A 107 8.12 5.08 -14.67
N GLY A 108 7.43 4.43 -13.74
CA GLY A 108 6.68 5.12 -12.71
C GLY A 108 7.60 5.82 -11.71
N GLY A 109 7.06 6.75 -10.92
CA GLY A 109 7.81 7.30 -9.80
C GLY A 109 7.53 6.57 -8.52
N GLY A 110 8.53 6.52 -7.66
CA GLY A 110 8.52 5.71 -6.46
C GLY A 110 9.90 5.09 -6.21
N ILE A 111 9.86 3.95 -5.55
CA ILE A 111 11.02 3.21 -5.07
C ILE A 111 11.63 2.41 -6.21
N THR A 112 12.87 2.72 -6.55
CA THR A 112 13.75 1.87 -7.35
C THR A 112 14.74 1.17 -6.45
N TYR A 113 14.99 -0.12 -6.66
CA TYR A 113 15.97 -0.82 -5.84
C TYR A 113 17.40 -0.38 -6.19
N THR A 114 18.26 -0.22 -5.18
CA THR A 114 19.69 0.00 -5.40
C THR A 114 20.36 -1.32 -5.79
N GLY A 115 21.30 -1.24 -6.75
CA GLY A 115 22.46 -2.12 -6.96
C GLY A 115 22.29 -3.66 -6.92
N THR A 116 23.34 -4.38 -7.26
CA THR A 116 23.37 -5.87 -7.33
C THR A 116 23.27 -6.60 -5.97
N GLU A 117 22.96 -5.92 -4.87
CA GLU A 117 23.09 -6.51 -3.51
C GLU A 117 21.91 -7.41 -3.11
N LEU A 118 20.82 -7.36 -3.89
CA LEU A 118 19.60 -8.14 -3.67
C LEU A 118 19.44 -9.24 -4.74
N LEU A 119 20.49 -10.07 -4.85
CA LEU A 119 20.52 -11.24 -5.74
C LEU A 119 20.05 -12.48 -5.00
N TRP A 120 18.80 -12.82 -5.22
CA TRP A 120 18.15 -14.02 -4.71
C TRP A 120 18.40 -15.23 -5.64
N SER A 121 18.24 -16.44 -5.11
CA SER A 121 18.46 -17.72 -5.79
C SER A 121 17.25 -18.64 -5.74
N ASN A 122 16.49 -18.62 -4.64
CA ASN A 122 15.36 -19.53 -4.45
C ASN A 122 14.03 -18.80 -4.30
N ALA A 123 13.99 -17.69 -3.57
CA ALA A 123 12.75 -16.96 -3.37
C ALA A 123 13.00 -15.46 -3.25
N THR A 124 12.10 -14.68 -3.86
CA THR A 124 11.99 -13.24 -3.64
C THR A 124 10.54 -12.87 -3.44
N CYS A 125 10.28 -12.02 -2.46
CA CYS A 125 8.96 -11.56 -2.09
C CYS A 125 9.01 -10.08 -1.77
N ILE A 126 7.99 -9.31 -2.17
CA ILE A 126 7.77 -7.98 -1.63
C ILE A 126 6.46 -7.94 -0.85
N TYR A 127 6.56 -7.44 0.37
CA TYR A 127 5.42 -6.98 1.15
C TYR A 127 5.24 -5.48 0.92
N ALA A 128 4.01 -5.04 0.65
CA ALA A 128 3.68 -3.63 0.50
C ALA A 128 2.31 -3.32 1.10
N ASP A 129 2.24 -2.29 1.93
CA ASP A 129 1.00 -1.62 2.33
C ASP A 129 0.64 -0.60 1.24
N TYR A 130 -0.31 -0.88 0.36
CA TYR A 130 -0.78 0.11 -0.59
C TYR A 130 -1.86 0.98 0.01
N VAL A 131 -1.70 2.27 -0.15
CA VAL A 131 -2.62 3.30 0.30
C VAL A 131 -3.54 3.56 -0.86
N ALA A 132 -4.77 3.12 -0.68
CA ALA A 132 -5.71 2.87 -1.74
C ALA A 132 -7.06 3.45 -1.35
N PRO A 133 -7.24 4.78 -1.43
CA PRO A 133 -8.57 5.37 -1.29
C PRO A 133 -9.48 4.75 -2.35
N LYS A 134 -10.77 4.59 -2.06
CA LYS A 134 -11.73 4.02 -3.02
C LYS A 134 -11.63 4.60 -4.42
N SER A 135 -11.64 5.92 -4.55
CA SER A 135 -11.40 6.64 -5.80
C SER A 135 -10.12 7.47 -5.68
N PRO A 136 -9.44 7.84 -6.78
CA PRO A 136 -8.15 8.50 -6.70
C PRO A 136 -8.26 9.98 -6.32
N GLY A 137 -9.45 10.56 -6.44
CA GLY A 137 -9.69 12.00 -6.30
C GLY A 137 -9.03 12.82 -7.42
N GLY A 138 -9.09 14.15 -7.28
CA GLY A 138 -8.50 15.08 -8.25
C GLY A 138 -9.07 14.97 -9.66
N ASP A 139 -8.19 15.15 -10.64
CA ASP A 139 -8.52 15.20 -12.08
C ASP A 139 -7.89 14.03 -12.86
N ILE A 140 -7.83 12.84 -12.25
CA ILE A 140 -7.42 11.62 -12.97
C ILE A 140 -8.53 11.26 -13.97
N ASP A 141 -8.18 11.24 -15.26
CA ASP A 141 -9.06 10.90 -16.38
C ASP A 141 -8.64 9.62 -17.10
N GLY A 142 -7.43 9.13 -16.83
CA GLY A 142 -6.85 7.91 -17.40
C GLY A 142 -6.64 6.78 -16.40
N PHE A 143 -5.70 5.88 -16.70
CA PHE A 143 -5.30 4.84 -15.76
C PHE A 143 -4.22 5.37 -14.80
N LEU A 144 -4.42 5.10 -13.52
CA LEU A 144 -3.45 5.32 -12.46
C LEU A 144 -3.25 4.00 -11.70
N TYR A 145 -2.00 3.58 -11.57
CA TYR A 145 -1.61 2.37 -10.86
C TYR A 145 -0.73 2.70 -9.67
N THR A 146 -0.91 1.94 -8.59
CA THR A 146 0.12 1.70 -7.59
C THR A 146 0.49 0.23 -7.64
N THR A 147 1.77 -0.08 -7.83
CA THR A 147 2.26 -1.44 -8.06
C THR A 147 3.61 -1.68 -7.41
N SER A 148 4.04 -2.93 -7.31
CA SER A 148 5.41 -3.28 -6.99
C SER A 148 5.86 -4.61 -7.59
N THR A 149 7.08 -4.65 -8.13
CA THR A 149 7.73 -5.92 -8.44
C THR A 149 8.41 -6.48 -7.20
N ASN A 150 8.57 -7.79 -7.16
CA ASN A 150 9.36 -8.48 -6.14
C ASN A 150 10.80 -8.73 -6.58
N ARG A 151 11.35 -7.99 -7.55
CA ARG A 151 12.72 -8.16 -8.05
C ARG A 151 12.99 -9.45 -8.84
N SER A 152 11.94 -10.06 -9.39
CA SER A 152 12.01 -11.17 -10.34
C SER A 152 11.60 -10.70 -11.74
N ASN A 153 12.34 -11.11 -12.77
CA ASN A 153 12.09 -10.70 -14.17
C ASN A 153 10.77 -11.25 -14.71
N LEU A 154 10.45 -12.49 -14.37
CA LEU A 154 9.18 -13.13 -14.71
C LEU A 154 8.28 -13.23 -13.48
N GLY A 155 8.43 -12.28 -12.55
CA GLY A 155 7.69 -12.22 -11.31
C GLY A 155 6.25 -11.77 -11.49
N VAL A 156 5.59 -11.54 -10.37
CA VAL A 156 4.22 -11.07 -10.30
C VAL A 156 4.17 -9.71 -9.63
N GLU A 157 3.24 -8.88 -10.09
CA GLU A 157 2.94 -7.57 -9.55
C GLU A 157 1.48 -7.55 -9.07
N ALA A 158 1.26 -6.98 -7.88
CA ALA A 158 -0.06 -6.64 -7.38
C ALA A 158 -0.31 -5.15 -7.58
N TYR A 159 -1.51 -4.82 -8.05
CA TYR A 159 -1.91 -3.47 -8.39
C TYR A 159 -3.11 -3.02 -7.57
N VAL A 160 -3.07 -1.75 -7.20
CA VAL A 160 -4.28 -0.93 -7.05
C VAL A 160 -4.41 -0.13 -8.34
N SER A 161 -5.49 -0.37 -9.09
CA SER A 161 -5.73 0.25 -10.39
C SER A 161 -6.98 1.10 -10.38
N TYR A 162 -6.83 2.37 -10.76
CA TYR A 162 -7.93 3.28 -11.03
C TYR A 162 -8.09 3.49 -12.53
N PHE A 163 -9.33 3.72 -12.96
CA PHE A 163 -9.64 4.27 -14.28
C PHE A 163 -10.49 5.52 -14.06
N ALA A 164 -9.99 6.67 -14.51
CA ALA A 164 -10.57 7.97 -14.22
C ALA A 164 -10.87 8.12 -12.71
N GLN A 165 -12.11 8.44 -12.34
CA GLN A 165 -12.57 8.62 -10.97
C GLN A 165 -13.31 7.40 -10.40
N ASP A 166 -13.25 6.26 -11.08
CA ASP A 166 -13.93 5.04 -10.64
C ASP A 166 -13.27 4.45 -9.37
N ASP A 167 -14.04 3.59 -8.69
CA ASP A 167 -13.55 2.77 -7.60
C ASP A 167 -12.37 1.91 -8.06
N PHE A 168 -11.35 1.74 -7.22
CA PHE A 168 -10.19 0.96 -7.61
C PHE A 168 -10.51 -0.52 -7.81
N THR A 169 -9.75 -1.15 -8.68
CA THR A 169 -9.72 -2.60 -8.85
C THR A 169 -8.37 -3.11 -8.35
N PHE A 170 -8.39 -4.10 -7.47
CA PHE A 170 -7.17 -4.85 -7.16
C PHE A 170 -6.86 -5.80 -8.32
N ARG A 171 -5.64 -5.76 -8.87
CA ARG A 171 -5.28 -6.60 -10.02
C ARG A 171 -3.95 -7.32 -9.81
N VAL A 172 -3.75 -8.38 -10.59
CA VAL A 172 -2.49 -9.10 -10.66
C VAL A 172 -2.01 -9.15 -12.11
N PHE A 173 -0.77 -8.71 -12.32
CA PHE A 173 -0.04 -8.87 -13.57
C PHE A 173 1.11 -9.85 -13.39
N ASP A 174 1.24 -10.82 -14.29
CA ASP A 174 2.24 -11.87 -14.23
C ASP A 174 3.11 -11.85 -15.49
N TRP A 175 4.38 -11.48 -15.32
CA TRP A 175 5.34 -11.38 -16.41
C TRP A 175 5.66 -12.73 -17.05
N ALA A 176 5.51 -13.85 -16.32
CA ALA A 176 5.65 -15.18 -16.90
C ALA A 176 4.55 -15.50 -17.92
N ILE A 177 3.33 -14.93 -17.74
CA ILE A 177 2.25 -15.06 -18.73
C ILE A 177 2.60 -14.27 -20.00
N VAL A 178 3.19 -13.08 -19.86
CA VAL A 178 3.66 -12.28 -21.01
C VAL A 178 4.72 -13.04 -21.80
N ALA A 179 5.72 -13.61 -21.12
CA ALA A 179 6.76 -14.42 -21.75
C ALA A 179 6.20 -15.64 -22.49
N ALA A 180 5.06 -16.19 -22.05
CA ALA A 180 4.33 -17.26 -22.71
C ALA A 180 3.40 -16.78 -23.86
N GLY A 181 3.42 -15.49 -24.21
CA GLY A 181 2.61 -14.90 -25.28
C GLY A 181 1.20 -14.45 -24.87
N GLY A 182 0.91 -14.39 -23.57
CA GLY A 182 -0.35 -13.87 -23.02
C GLY A 182 -0.33 -12.37 -22.75
N SER A 183 -1.44 -11.84 -22.23
CA SER A 183 -1.58 -10.40 -21.90
C SER A 183 -0.93 -10.00 -20.57
N GLY A 184 -0.49 -10.94 -19.74
CA GLY A 184 0.02 -10.70 -18.39
C GLY A 184 -1.06 -10.50 -17.31
N TRP A 185 -2.20 -9.89 -17.64
CA TRP A 185 -3.32 -9.71 -16.71
C TRP A 185 -3.95 -11.04 -16.30
N ALA A 186 -3.78 -11.41 -15.02
CA ALA A 186 -4.09 -12.74 -14.54
C ALA A 186 -5.35 -12.82 -13.66
N PHE A 187 -5.66 -11.75 -12.94
CA PHE A 187 -6.70 -11.70 -11.90
C PHE A 187 -7.11 -10.27 -11.53
N ASP A 188 -8.38 -10.08 -11.18
CA ASP A 188 -9.00 -8.84 -10.74
C ASP A 188 -10.00 -9.05 -9.58
N ILE A 189 -10.08 -8.08 -8.67
CA ILE A 189 -11.14 -7.96 -7.65
C ILE A 189 -11.61 -6.51 -7.64
N GLU A 190 -12.90 -6.30 -7.89
CA GLU A 190 -13.54 -5.00 -7.76
C GLU A 190 -13.56 -4.53 -6.29
N TYR A 191 -13.48 -3.21 -6.08
CA TYR A 191 -13.57 -2.59 -4.76
C TYR A 191 -14.69 -3.15 -3.86
N SER A 192 -15.88 -3.32 -4.44
CA SER A 192 -17.07 -3.80 -3.72
C SER A 192 -16.92 -5.19 -3.08
N ASP A 193 -15.98 -6.00 -3.57
CA ASP A 193 -15.69 -7.34 -3.06
C ASP A 193 -14.47 -7.37 -2.09
N LEU A 194 -13.80 -6.22 -1.88
CA LEU A 194 -12.57 -6.11 -1.09
C LEU A 194 -12.76 -5.81 0.41
N GLY A 195 -13.99 -5.62 0.91
CA GLY A 195 -14.24 -5.15 2.29
C GLY A 195 -13.47 -5.87 3.41
N ASP A 196 -13.26 -7.19 3.32
CA ASP A 196 -12.52 -7.96 4.34
C ASP A 196 -10.99 -7.73 4.28
N TYR A 197 -10.48 -7.11 3.22
CA TYR A 197 -9.06 -6.92 2.94
C TYR A 197 -8.60 -5.46 3.11
N LEU A 198 -9.55 -4.56 3.37
CA LEU A 198 -9.32 -3.13 3.50
C LEU A 198 -9.21 -2.76 4.98
N VAL A 199 -8.15 -2.01 5.31
CA VAL A 199 -7.92 -1.51 6.67
C VAL A 199 -7.83 0.01 6.64
N SER A 200 -8.33 0.66 7.68
CA SER A 200 -8.04 2.06 7.93
C SER A 200 -6.89 2.13 8.94
N ARG A 201 -5.76 2.73 8.56
CA ARG A 201 -4.58 2.87 9.41
C ARG A 201 -4.22 4.34 9.56
N GLU A 202 -3.85 4.74 10.77
CA GLU A 202 -3.33 6.08 11.04
C GLU A 202 -1.95 6.26 10.39
N GLY A 203 -1.83 7.25 9.51
CA GLY A 203 -0.55 7.73 8.99
C GLY A 203 0.22 8.51 10.05
N ARG A 204 1.49 8.82 9.77
CA ARG A 204 2.34 9.57 10.72
C ARG A 204 1.91 11.01 10.96
N ASP A 205 1.14 11.56 10.04
CA ASP A 205 0.49 12.86 10.16
C ASP A 205 -0.82 12.81 10.97
N GLY A 206 -1.17 11.66 11.55
CA GLY A 206 -2.41 11.44 12.30
C GLY A 206 -3.64 11.23 11.42
N ALA A 207 -3.51 11.36 10.10
CA ALA A 207 -4.60 11.13 9.18
C ALA A 207 -4.75 9.63 8.94
N TYR A 208 -5.96 9.11 9.15
CA TYR A 208 -6.26 7.73 8.79
C TYR A 208 -6.30 7.59 7.27
N ARG A 209 -5.88 6.44 6.74
CA ARG A 209 -5.94 6.15 5.31
C ARG A 209 -6.35 4.72 5.08
N GLN A 210 -7.06 4.51 3.99
CA GLN A 210 -7.42 3.19 3.54
C GLN A 210 -6.20 2.50 2.94
N GLU A 211 -5.91 1.30 3.42
CA GLU A 211 -4.80 0.49 2.96
C GLU A 211 -5.26 -0.91 2.53
N ILE A 212 -4.53 -1.50 1.59
CA ILE A 212 -4.56 -2.91 1.24
C ILE A 212 -3.15 -3.48 1.32
N GLN A 213 -3.00 -4.55 2.10
CA GLN A 213 -1.70 -5.12 2.41
C GLN A 213 -1.45 -6.36 1.57
N THR A 214 -0.37 -6.36 0.81
CA THR A 214 -0.09 -7.36 -0.22
C THR A 214 1.24 -8.06 0.00
N LEU A 215 1.34 -9.27 -0.54
CA LEU A 215 2.59 -10.03 -0.60
C LEU A 215 2.70 -10.71 -1.97
N ASN A 216 3.68 -10.26 -2.76
CA ASN A 216 3.95 -10.76 -4.11
C ASN A 216 5.24 -11.57 -4.07
N CYS A 217 5.19 -12.85 -4.45
CA CYS A 217 6.32 -13.76 -4.31
C CYS A 217 6.58 -14.57 -5.57
N THR A 218 7.88 -14.83 -5.82
CA THR A 218 8.38 -15.78 -6.82
C THR A 218 9.27 -16.77 -6.10
N GLU A 219 8.99 -18.06 -6.26
CA GLU A 219 9.71 -19.15 -5.59
C GLU A 219 10.12 -20.23 -6.56
N LYS A 220 11.34 -20.76 -6.41
CA LYS A 220 11.84 -21.89 -7.15
C LYS A 220 11.22 -23.19 -6.62
N THR A 221 10.61 -23.96 -7.50
CA THR A 221 9.97 -25.25 -7.19
C THR A 221 10.75 -26.45 -7.71
N GLY A 222 11.72 -26.22 -8.60
CA GLY A 222 12.61 -27.22 -9.18
C GLY A 222 13.65 -26.59 -10.10
N THR A 223 14.41 -27.40 -10.83
CA THR A 223 15.34 -26.90 -11.86
C THR A 223 14.55 -26.13 -12.92
N ASN A 224 14.88 -24.85 -13.11
CA ASN A 224 14.19 -23.92 -14.00
C ASN A 224 12.65 -23.92 -13.84
N SER A 225 12.14 -24.25 -12.67
CA SER A 225 10.70 -24.33 -12.39
C SER A 225 10.39 -23.37 -11.25
N TRP A 226 9.35 -22.58 -11.44
CA TRP A 226 9.05 -21.42 -10.60
C TRP A 226 7.56 -21.34 -10.30
N LEU A 227 7.23 -20.67 -9.19
CA LEU A 227 5.89 -20.39 -8.72
C LEU A 227 5.78 -18.90 -8.40
N ASN A 228 4.94 -18.20 -9.15
CA ASN A 228 4.46 -16.88 -8.78
C ASN A 228 3.24 -17.01 -7.87
N LYS A 229 3.12 -16.16 -6.85
CA LYS A 229 1.94 -16.09 -5.98
C LYS A 229 1.69 -14.67 -5.46
N VAL A 230 0.41 -14.36 -5.26
CA VAL A 230 -0.04 -13.11 -4.62
C VAL A 230 -0.97 -13.46 -3.47
N LEU A 231 -0.71 -12.85 -2.32
CA LEU A 231 -1.53 -12.94 -1.14
C LEU A 231 -1.96 -11.54 -0.69
N ILE A 232 -3.13 -11.45 -0.08
CA ILE A 232 -3.64 -10.22 0.55
C ILE A 232 -4.01 -10.54 1.99
N VAL A 233 -3.77 -9.60 2.91
CA VAL A 233 -4.16 -9.74 4.31
C VAL A 233 -5.68 -9.59 4.44
N ASN A 234 -6.34 -10.62 4.95
CA ASN A 234 -7.72 -10.58 5.40
C ASN A 234 -7.77 -9.99 6.81
N GLN A 235 -8.28 -8.78 6.92
CA GLN A 235 -8.36 -7.98 8.14
C GLN A 235 -9.39 -8.54 9.13
N VAL A 236 -10.33 -9.36 8.67
CA VAL A 236 -11.33 -10.00 9.53
C VAL A 236 -10.74 -11.21 10.24
N THR A 237 -9.86 -11.96 9.58
CA THR A 237 -9.28 -13.19 10.12
C THR A 237 -7.83 -13.04 10.56
N ASP A 238 -7.22 -11.89 10.33
CA ASP A 238 -5.79 -11.60 10.53
C ASP A 238 -4.90 -12.69 9.90
N THR A 239 -5.20 -13.03 8.64
CA THR A 239 -4.44 -14.03 7.88
C THR A 239 -4.25 -13.60 6.44
N TYR A 240 -3.18 -14.09 5.81
CA TYR A 240 -3.01 -13.97 4.36
C TYR A 240 -3.91 -14.96 3.63
N ASP A 241 -4.69 -14.46 2.69
CA ASP A 241 -5.46 -15.26 1.75
C ASP A 241 -4.71 -15.35 0.41
N LEU A 242 -4.50 -16.57 -0.07
CA LEU A 242 -3.88 -16.83 -1.37
C LEU A 242 -4.84 -16.48 -2.52
N MET A 243 -4.55 -15.38 -3.21
CA MET A 243 -5.37 -14.83 -4.30
C MET A 243 -4.98 -15.39 -5.66
N TYR A 244 -3.68 -15.57 -5.89
CA TYR A 244 -3.18 -15.98 -7.20
C TYR A 244 -1.99 -16.90 -7.07
N THR A 245 -1.88 -17.85 -8.01
CA THR A 245 -0.71 -18.71 -8.19
C THR A 245 -0.52 -19.07 -9.66
N ASN A 246 0.73 -19.13 -10.11
CA ASN A 246 1.07 -19.62 -11.44
C ASN A 246 2.40 -20.36 -11.42
N ASN A 247 2.41 -21.59 -11.92
CA ASN A 247 3.63 -22.37 -12.09
C ASN A 247 4.12 -22.21 -13.54
N TYR A 248 5.40 -21.95 -13.71
CA TYR A 248 6.01 -21.78 -15.02
C TYR A 248 7.43 -22.34 -15.03
N THR A 249 7.98 -22.49 -16.23
CA THR A 249 9.33 -22.99 -16.44
C THR A 249 10.14 -22.03 -17.30
N THR A 250 11.43 -21.93 -17.03
CA THR A 250 12.40 -21.15 -17.81
C THR A 250 13.39 -22.07 -18.53
N SER A 251 14.17 -21.55 -19.48
CA SER A 251 15.27 -22.31 -20.10
C SER A 251 16.50 -22.36 -19.20
N SER A 252 16.69 -21.33 -18.38
CA SER A 252 17.73 -21.20 -17.35
C SER A 252 17.23 -20.40 -16.15
N ASP A 253 17.92 -20.51 -15.02
CA ASP A 253 17.58 -19.72 -13.84
C ASP A 253 17.73 -18.20 -14.08
N SER A 254 18.69 -17.81 -14.93
CA SER A 254 19.02 -16.41 -15.22
C SER A 254 17.88 -15.66 -15.91
N GLU A 255 16.96 -16.35 -16.58
CA GLU A 255 15.78 -15.71 -17.18
C GLU A 255 14.86 -15.11 -16.11
N ASN A 256 14.86 -15.65 -14.89
CA ASN A 256 13.95 -15.21 -13.84
C ASN A 256 14.59 -14.30 -12.77
N THR A 257 15.90 -14.43 -12.58
CA THR A 257 16.66 -13.62 -11.62
C THR A 257 17.11 -12.32 -12.26
N TYR A 258 16.72 -11.18 -11.68
CA TYR A 258 17.13 -9.86 -12.14
C TYR A 258 18.64 -9.73 -12.37
N GLN A 259 19.01 -9.17 -13.52
CA GLN A 259 20.35 -8.76 -13.93
C GLN A 259 20.37 -7.27 -14.24
N ASP A 260 21.53 -6.64 -14.06
CA ASP A 260 21.71 -5.24 -14.43
C ASP A 260 21.42 -5.05 -15.94
N GLY A 261 20.48 -4.15 -16.25
CA GLY A 261 20.02 -3.88 -17.62
C GLY A 261 18.71 -4.57 -18.00
N ASP A 262 18.16 -5.42 -17.14
CA ASP A 262 16.83 -5.99 -17.35
C ASP A 262 15.74 -4.91 -17.29
N SER A 263 14.73 -5.05 -18.14
CA SER A 263 13.63 -4.09 -18.25
C SER A 263 12.56 -4.23 -17.16
N VAL A 264 12.66 -5.25 -16.31
CA VAL A 264 11.68 -5.59 -15.25
C VAL A 264 12.42 -5.96 -13.98
N GLY A 265 11.82 -5.76 -12.81
CA GLY A 265 12.37 -6.21 -11.54
C GLY A 265 13.33 -5.23 -10.86
N PHE A 266 13.61 -4.08 -11.47
CA PHE A 266 14.46 -3.06 -10.88
C PHE A 266 13.72 -2.14 -9.89
N TRP A 267 12.39 -2.15 -9.85
CA TRP A 267 11.59 -1.24 -9.00
C TRP A 267 10.78 -1.95 -7.91
N GLY A 268 10.67 -1.29 -6.76
CA GLY A 268 9.78 -1.66 -5.66
C GLY A 268 8.40 -1.05 -5.85
N PRO A 269 7.78 -0.48 -4.80
CA PRO A 269 6.55 0.27 -4.94
C PRO A 269 6.72 1.50 -5.82
N ILE A 270 5.94 1.58 -6.89
CA ILE A 270 5.89 2.72 -7.81
C ILE A 270 4.46 3.06 -8.18
N PHE A 271 4.34 4.17 -8.88
CA PHE A 271 3.10 4.68 -9.41
C PHE A 271 3.25 4.99 -10.88
N GLU A 272 2.27 4.57 -11.64
CA GLU A 272 2.29 4.68 -13.09
C GLU A 272 1.00 5.34 -13.55
N THR A 273 1.12 6.38 -14.37
CA THR A 273 -0.01 7.03 -15.03
C THR A 273 0.11 6.86 -16.54
N PHE A 274 -1.02 6.70 -17.22
CA PHE A 274 -1.10 6.54 -18.67
C PHE A 274 -1.83 7.70 -19.35
N GLU A 275 -1.80 8.87 -18.74
CA GLU A 275 -2.36 10.09 -19.30
C GLU A 275 -1.39 10.70 -20.33
N ASN A 276 -1.91 11.03 -21.52
CA ASN A 276 -1.10 11.53 -22.64
C ASN A 276 -0.62 12.99 -22.46
N ASP A 277 -1.16 13.74 -21.50
CA ASP A 277 -0.88 15.17 -21.33
C ASP A 277 -0.61 15.55 -19.88
N VAL A 278 0.57 15.14 -19.46
CA VAL A 278 1.16 15.39 -18.15
C VAL A 278 1.76 16.80 -18.00
N THR A 279 1.65 17.66 -19.03
CA THR A 279 2.24 19.01 -19.02
C THR A 279 1.36 20.07 -18.36
N ASN A 280 0.13 19.72 -18.03
CA ASN A 280 -0.79 20.65 -17.38
C ASN A 280 -0.52 20.68 -15.87
N THR A 281 0.34 21.60 -15.45
CA THR A 281 0.75 21.85 -14.05
C THR A 281 -0.39 22.21 -13.09
N ASN A 282 -1.63 22.33 -13.58
CA ASN A 282 -2.83 22.55 -12.78
C ASN A 282 -3.76 21.32 -12.69
N ARG A 283 -3.44 20.21 -13.36
CA ARG A 283 -4.11 18.93 -13.16
C ARG A 283 -3.36 18.18 -12.05
N GLY A 284 -4.06 17.67 -11.04
CA GLY A 284 -3.42 16.80 -10.05
C GLY A 284 -3.12 17.43 -8.70
N LEU A 285 -4.00 18.31 -8.21
CA LEU A 285 -4.29 18.24 -6.77
C LEU A 285 -5.25 17.06 -6.59
N ASN A 286 -4.75 15.81 -6.63
CA ASN A 286 -5.56 14.73 -6.06
C ASN A 286 -5.96 15.18 -4.65
N THR A 287 -7.16 14.87 -4.21
CA THR A 287 -7.57 15.23 -2.85
C THR A 287 -7.38 14.08 -1.89
N LYS A 288 -6.92 12.91 -2.38
CA LYS A 288 -6.79 11.69 -1.60
C LYS A 288 -5.40 11.12 -1.78
N ALA A 289 -4.73 10.83 -0.68
CA ALA A 289 -3.42 10.24 -0.63
C ALA A 289 -3.44 8.84 -1.26
N ILE A 290 -2.68 8.68 -2.33
CA ILE A 290 -2.43 7.37 -2.95
C ILE A 290 -0.96 7.04 -2.72
N GLY A 291 -0.67 5.79 -2.40
CA GLY A 291 0.69 5.32 -2.37
C GLY A 291 1.06 4.05 -1.67
N SER A 292 2.23 4.05 -1.06
CA SER A 292 2.73 2.90 -0.32
C SER A 292 3.17 3.32 1.07
N GLY A 293 2.62 2.67 2.08
CA GLY A 293 3.14 2.62 3.43
C GLY A 293 4.32 1.65 3.49
N ASN A 294 4.36 0.80 4.52
CA ASN A 294 5.49 -0.08 4.76
C ASN A 294 5.77 -1.01 3.58
N SER A 295 7.02 -1.03 3.15
CA SER A 295 7.49 -1.88 2.05
C SER A 295 8.77 -2.61 2.41
N ILE A 296 8.74 -3.93 2.26
CA ILE A 296 9.79 -4.85 2.72
C ILE A 296 10.06 -5.88 1.63
N LEU A 297 11.31 -5.98 1.24
CA LEU A 297 11.78 -7.03 0.35
C LEU A 297 12.32 -8.19 1.19
N HIS A 298 11.90 -9.41 0.84
CA HIS A 298 12.37 -10.65 1.45
C HIS A 298 12.97 -11.57 0.40
N GLN A 299 14.24 -11.90 0.56
CA GLN A 299 15.01 -12.71 -0.39
C GLN A 299 15.78 -13.80 0.35
N ASP A 300 15.51 -15.06 0.02
CA ASP A 300 16.23 -16.23 0.57
C ASP A 300 16.39 -16.24 2.10
N GLY A 301 15.42 -15.71 2.85
CA GLY A 301 15.45 -15.65 4.31
C GLY A 301 15.99 -14.35 4.90
N ALA A 302 16.49 -13.44 4.07
CA ALA A 302 16.88 -12.09 4.45
C ALA A 302 15.75 -11.10 4.21
N PHE A 303 15.60 -10.13 5.10
CA PHE A 303 14.60 -9.06 5.02
C PHE A 303 15.31 -7.73 4.93
N GLU A 304 14.86 -6.89 4.02
CA GLU A 304 15.35 -5.53 3.87
C GLU A 304 14.19 -4.56 3.74
N TRP A 305 14.23 -3.50 4.54
CA TRP A 305 13.30 -2.40 4.43
C TRP A 305 13.69 -1.58 3.21
N LEU A 306 12.72 -1.26 2.36
CA LEU A 306 12.93 -0.38 1.21
C LEU A 306 13.03 1.08 1.64
N ASN A 307 14.09 1.40 2.37
CA ASN A 307 14.44 2.77 2.73
C ASN A 307 15.24 3.42 1.62
N LEU A 308 15.10 4.74 1.54
CA LEU A 308 15.66 5.56 0.47
C LEU A 308 17.20 5.75 0.54
N THR A 309 17.85 5.16 1.54
CA THR A 309 19.24 5.41 1.86
C THR A 309 20.14 4.18 1.74
N THR A 310 19.59 2.98 1.65
CA THR A 310 20.38 1.74 1.59
C THR A 310 19.95 0.80 0.47
N ALA A 311 18.74 0.26 0.53
CA ALA A 311 18.25 -0.79 -0.37
C ALA A 311 17.50 -0.27 -1.60
N SER A 312 17.16 1.02 -1.58
CA SER A 312 16.40 1.67 -2.65
C SER A 312 16.67 3.16 -2.72
N TYR A 313 16.30 3.76 -3.83
CA TYR A 313 16.29 5.20 -4.04
C TYR A 313 14.99 5.60 -4.73
N PHE A 314 14.64 6.88 -4.68
CA PHE A 314 13.46 7.39 -5.35
C PHE A 314 13.79 7.77 -6.79
N SER A 315 13.12 7.18 -7.78
CA SER A 315 13.17 7.67 -9.17
C SER A 315 12.01 8.63 -9.40
N GLY A 316 12.34 9.88 -9.74
CA GLY A 316 11.39 11.00 -9.70
C GLY A 316 11.10 11.69 -11.03
N ASP A 317 11.26 11.01 -12.17
CA ASP A 317 10.82 11.56 -13.46
C ASP A 317 9.30 11.39 -13.62
N LEU A 318 8.55 11.90 -12.64
CA LEU A 318 7.11 11.96 -12.68
C LEU A 318 6.66 13.35 -13.10
N ALA A 319 5.70 13.35 -14.00
CA ALA A 319 4.81 14.46 -14.22
C ALA A 319 3.88 14.79 -13.04
N ILE A 320 3.74 13.85 -12.11
CA ILE A 320 2.90 13.99 -10.92
C ILE A 320 3.83 14.36 -9.75
N PRO A 321 3.63 15.53 -9.10
CA PRO A 321 4.51 15.97 -8.03
C PRO A 321 4.37 15.07 -6.81
N VAL A 322 5.49 14.61 -6.26
CA VAL A 322 5.54 13.92 -4.97
C VAL A 322 5.18 14.91 -3.86
N ILE A 323 4.04 14.71 -3.20
CA ILE A 323 3.57 15.66 -2.17
C ILE A 323 4.17 15.37 -0.80
N TYR A 324 4.42 14.09 -0.48
CA TYR A 324 5.06 13.72 0.78
C TYR A 324 6.04 12.56 0.61
N LYS A 325 7.26 12.78 1.08
CA LYS A 325 8.35 11.82 1.08
C LYS A 325 8.97 11.79 2.46
N GLU A 326 8.84 10.66 3.14
CA GLU A 326 9.58 10.42 4.38
C GLU A 326 10.76 9.48 4.14
N GLU A 327 11.83 9.64 4.93
CA GLU A 327 13.03 8.78 4.86
C GLU A 327 12.75 7.31 5.21
N SER A 328 11.54 6.98 5.68
CA SER A 328 11.20 5.73 6.38
C SER A 328 10.26 4.76 5.63
N ASN A 329 10.28 4.78 4.30
CA ASN A 329 9.53 3.88 3.40
C ASN A 329 8.05 4.20 3.25
N GLN A 330 7.57 5.35 3.74
CA GLN A 330 6.22 5.81 3.46
C GLN A 330 6.29 6.87 2.37
N GLU A 331 5.66 6.59 1.23
CA GLU A 331 5.61 7.47 0.07
C GLU A 331 4.15 7.66 -0.33
N TRP A 332 3.70 8.92 -0.31
CA TRP A 332 2.37 9.31 -0.77
C TRP A 332 2.58 10.32 -1.88
N LEU A 333 2.30 9.88 -3.11
CA LEU A 333 2.64 10.68 -4.27
C LEU A 333 1.57 11.70 -4.60
N VAL A 334 0.30 11.37 -4.43
CA VAL A 334 -0.77 12.18 -4.99
C VAL A 334 -1.75 12.55 -3.90
N GLY A 335 -1.78 13.84 -3.56
CA GLY A 335 -2.94 14.54 -3.05
C GLY A 335 -2.71 15.65 -2.00
N VAL A 336 -3.57 16.68 -1.99
CA VAL A 336 -3.65 17.66 -0.90
C VAL A 336 -4.48 17.08 0.25
N THR A 337 -3.90 17.01 1.43
CA THR A 337 -4.63 16.63 2.65
C THR A 337 -5.74 17.63 3.00
N SER A 338 -5.70 18.85 2.45
CA SER A 338 -6.63 19.93 2.79
C SER A 338 -8.10 19.66 2.43
N ASN A 339 -8.37 18.64 1.61
CA ASN A 339 -9.72 18.21 1.20
C ASN A 339 -9.97 16.70 1.43
N GLU A 340 -9.01 15.96 1.99
CA GLU A 340 -9.38 14.69 2.64
C GLU A 340 -10.37 15.10 3.73
N PHE A 341 -11.51 14.40 3.85
CA PHE A 341 -12.28 14.56 5.09
C PHE A 341 -11.28 14.22 6.18
N ASP A 342 -10.91 15.20 7.02
CA ASP A 342 -10.10 14.95 8.21
C ASP A 342 -10.76 13.75 8.83
N ASN A 343 -10.08 12.59 8.80
CA ASN A 343 -10.59 11.42 9.47
C ASN A 343 -10.72 11.87 10.90
N THR A 344 -11.94 12.20 11.29
CA THR A 344 -12.08 13.13 12.38
C THR A 344 -11.91 12.28 13.60
N PHE A 345 -10.67 12.20 14.05
CA PHE A 345 -10.31 11.51 15.25
C PHE A 345 -10.82 12.37 16.37
N VAL A 346 -11.95 11.96 16.92
CA VAL A 346 -12.56 12.69 18.01
C VAL A 346 -11.99 12.13 19.28
N SER A 347 -11.03 12.87 19.84
CA SER A 347 -10.46 12.55 21.16
C SER A 347 -11.61 12.36 22.16
N PRO A 348 -11.57 11.29 23.00
CA PRO A 348 -12.61 11.03 23.98
C PRO A 348 -12.93 12.24 24.87
N SER A 349 -11.94 13.08 25.13
CA SER A 349 -12.09 14.33 25.90
C SER A 349 -13.11 15.31 25.31
N SER A 350 -13.28 15.32 23.99
CA SER A 350 -14.16 16.25 23.26
C SER A 350 -15.61 15.75 23.14
N ILE A 351 -15.89 14.52 23.55
CA ILE A 351 -17.20 13.86 23.46
C ILE A 351 -17.67 13.22 24.76
N TYR A 352 -16.96 13.48 25.86
CA TYR A 352 -17.30 12.97 27.18
C TYR A 352 -18.72 13.39 27.60
N SER A 353 -19.51 12.41 28.05
CA SER A 353 -20.95 12.58 28.32
C SER A 353 -21.40 12.20 29.73
N GLY A 354 -20.45 11.93 30.64
CA GLY A 354 -20.70 11.86 32.08
C GLY A 354 -20.52 10.49 32.75
N THR A 355 -20.34 9.41 31.98
CA THR A 355 -19.98 8.08 32.53
C THR A 355 -18.49 7.81 32.31
N GLY A 356 -17.80 7.36 33.36
CA GLY A 356 -16.36 7.11 33.30
C GLY A 356 -15.52 8.34 33.64
N SER A 357 -14.22 8.22 33.39
CA SER A 357 -13.23 9.26 33.64
C SER A 357 -12.16 9.27 32.54
N ILE A 358 -11.67 10.46 32.22
CA ILE A 358 -10.58 10.63 31.26
C ILE A 358 -9.25 10.37 32.00
N VAL A 359 -8.45 9.44 31.49
CA VAL A 359 -7.10 9.16 31.98
C VAL A 359 -6.14 9.27 30.80
N GLY A 360 -5.33 10.33 30.78
CA GLY A 360 -4.53 10.66 29.60
C GLY A 360 -5.41 11.00 28.41
N GLU A 361 -5.28 10.24 27.33
CA GLU A 361 -6.06 10.39 26.10
C GLU A 361 -7.25 9.42 26.02
N GLU A 362 -7.42 8.56 27.03
CA GLU A 362 -8.41 7.48 27.05
C GLU A 362 -9.59 7.82 27.97
N LEU A 363 -10.77 7.29 27.64
CA LEU A 363 -11.96 7.38 28.49
C LEU A 363 -12.30 6.00 29.06
N HIS A 364 -12.21 5.87 30.38
CA HIS A 364 -12.41 4.61 31.10
C HIS A 364 -13.70 4.63 31.90
N ALA A 365 -14.47 3.55 31.87
CA ALA A 365 -15.55 3.29 32.82
C ALA A 365 -15.31 1.94 33.49
N SER A 366 -15.42 1.89 34.81
CA SER A 366 -15.30 0.64 35.57
C SER A 366 -16.59 0.30 36.29
N THR A 367 -16.86 -1.00 36.36
CA THR A 367 -17.99 -1.54 37.13
C THR A 367 -17.91 -1.26 38.64
N SER A 368 -16.72 -0.88 39.13
CA SER A 368 -16.49 -0.56 40.54
C SER A 368 -16.78 0.90 40.89
N SER A 369 -16.73 1.81 39.92
CA SER A 369 -16.81 3.26 40.13
C SER A 369 -17.95 3.93 39.39
N ASP A 370 -18.41 3.34 38.29
CA ASP A 370 -19.33 3.95 37.35
C ASP A 370 -20.60 3.12 37.24
N SER A 371 -21.73 3.80 37.04
CA SER A 371 -22.99 3.15 36.67
C SER A 371 -23.15 3.14 35.15
N LYS A 372 -24.02 2.27 34.63
CA LYS A 372 -24.38 2.28 33.20
C LYS A 372 -24.79 3.67 32.70
N GLY A 373 -24.35 4.04 31.51
CA GLY A 373 -24.60 5.38 30.96
C GLY A 373 -23.78 5.67 29.71
N TRP A 374 -24.00 6.84 29.12
CA TRP A 374 -23.20 7.28 27.98
C TRP A 374 -21.80 7.67 28.46
N MET A 375 -20.78 7.00 27.93
CA MET A 375 -19.39 7.39 28.11
C MET A 375 -19.05 8.52 27.15
N ALA A 376 -19.24 8.25 25.87
CA ALA A 376 -19.07 9.21 24.80
C ALA A 376 -20.42 9.43 24.10
N PHE A 377 -20.93 10.66 24.10
CA PHE A 377 -22.15 11.02 23.38
C PHE A 377 -22.23 12.53 23.22
N GLY A 378 -22.03 12.99 21.99
CA GLY A 378 -22.31 14.37 21.64
C GLY A 378 -21.18 15.36 21.89
N GLY A 379 -20.47 15.66 20.82
CA GLY A 379 -19.90 16.98 20.56
C GLY A 379 -20.55 17.53 19.30
N THR A 380 -21.34 18.60 19.42
CA THR A 380 -22.04 19.23 18.28
C THR A 380 -21.10 19.86 17.26
N SER A 381 -19.84 20.06 17.64
CA SER A 381 -18.81 20.75 16.88
C SER A 381 -17.64 19.84 16.48
N SER A 382 -17.52 18.64 17.05
CA SER A 382 -16.29 17.86 16.96
C SER A 382 -16.07 17.17 15.62
N PHE A 383 -17.13 16.98 14.82
CA PHE A 383 -17.00 16.45 13.46
C PHE A 383 -16.85 17.53 12.37
N GLY A 384 -16.70 18.81 12.75
CA GLY A 384 -16.33 19.93 11.86
C GLY A 384 -17.37 20.34 10.79
N SER A 385 -18.07 19.38 10.21
CA SER A 385 -19.05 19.53 9.13
C SER A 385 -19.90 18.25 9.03
N THR A 386 -21.09 18.37 8.45
CA THR A 386 -21.87 17.19 8.06
C THR A 386 -21.07 16.43 6.98
N PRO A 387 -20.86 15.10 7.12
CA PRO A 387 -20.24 14.28 6.07
C PRO A 387 -20.91 14.52 4.73
N ALA A 388 -20.16 14.56 3.63
CA ALA A 388 -20.75 14.65 2.29
C ALA A 388 -21.62 13.41 1.99
N ALA A 389 -22.46 13.48 0.96
CA ALA A 389 -23.22 12.30 0.54
C ALA A 389 -22.25 11.16 0.15
N GLY A 390 -22.38 9.98 0.73
CA GLY A 390 -21.42 8.90 0.54
C GLY A 390 -21.63 7.70 1.44
N ASN A 391 -20.70 6.75 1.36
CA ASN A 391 -20.62 5.59 2.26
C ASN A 391 -19.44 5.79 3.21
N TYR A 392 -19.61 5.40 4.47
CA TYR A 392 -18.67 5.67 5.54
C TYR A 392 -18.63 4.52 6.54
N VAL A 393 -17.50 4.33 7.22
CA VAL A 393 -17.37 3.55 8.46
C VAL A 393 -17.27 4.52 9.62
N VAL A 394 -18.04 4.30 10.68
CA VAL A 394 -17.65 4.78 12.02
C VAL A 394 -16.91 3.66 12.76
N GLN A 395 -15.71 3.96 13.23
CA GLN A 395 -14.84 3.05 13.97
C GLN A 395 -14.72 3.49 15.42
N PHE A 396 -14.85 2.54 16.35
CA PHE A 396 -14.66 2.72 17.79
C PHE A 396 -13.47 1.87 18.24
N GLU A 397 -12.41 2.49 18.77
CA GLU A 397 -11.26 1.77 19.33
C GLU A 397 -11.51 1.52 20.82
N LEU A 398 -11.85 0.27 21.17
CA LEU A 398 -12.31 -0.12 22.51
C LEU A 398 -11.39 -1.19 23.11
N SER A 399 -11.26 -1.23 24.44
CA SER A 399 -10.69 -2.36 25.18
C SER A 399 -11.56 -2.71 26.39
N THR A 400 -11.46 -3.96 26.87
CA THR A 400 -12.18 -4.41 28.07
C THR A 400 -11.31 -5.27 28.98
N SER A 401 -11.55 -5.22 30.29
CA SER A 401 -10.89 -6.08 31.27
C SER A 401 -11.55 -7.47 31.41
N SER A 402 -12.70 -7.72 30.74
CA SER A 402 -13.51 -8.92 30.95
C SER A 402 -14.12 -9.49 29.66
N LEU A 403 -13.88 -10.79 29.39
CA LEU A 403 -14.48 -11.53 28.26
C LEU A 403 -15.83 -12.17 28.64
N THR A 404 -16.79 -11.34 29.06
CA THR A 404 -18.15 -11.79 29.41
C THR A 404 -19.08 -11.92 28.20
N THR A 405 -20.10 -12.78 28.29
CA THR A 405 -21.18 -12.84 27.28
C THR A 405 -22.26 -11.78 27.47
N ALA A 406 -22.21 -11.03 28.58
CA ALA A 406 -23.09 -9.90 28.80
C ALA A 406 -22.66 -8.70 27.93
N ASN A 407 -23.62 -7.85 27.59
CA ASN A 407 -23.34 -6.60 26.86
C ASN A 407 -22.47 -5.69 27.75
N ILE A 408 -21.32 -5.26 27.24
CA ILE A 408 -20.44 -4.29 27.88
C ILE A 408 -20.67 -2.90 27.28
N ALA A 409 -20.90 -2.81 25.97
CA ALA A 409 -21.13 -1.55 25.28
C ALA A 409 -22.31 -1.59 24.29
N PHE A 410 -22.91 -0.44 24.01
CA PHE A 410 -23.72 -0.18 22.82
C PHE A 410 -23.06 0.96 22.05
N VAL A 411 -22.60 0.66 20.84
CA VAL A 411 -21.98 1.62 19.94
C VAL A 411 -22.98 2.04 18.87
N THR A 412 -22.99 3.31 18.50
CA THR A 412 -23.96 3.83 17.54
C THR A 412 -23.48 5.07 16.81
N LEU A 413 -24.03 5.30 15.63
CA LEU A 413 -24.10 6.60 15.00
C LEU A 413 -25.55 7.12 15.07
N TYR A 414 -25.74 8.25 15.74
CA TYR A 414 -27.03 8.87 15.99
C TYR A 414 -27.25 10.07 15.09
N ASP A 415 -28.34 10.10 14.32
CA ASP A 415 -28.76 11.28 13.57
C ASP A 415 -29.67 12.16 14.41
N ARG A 416 -29.18 13.36 14.75
CA ARG A 416 -29.92 14.34 15.54
C ARG A 416 -31.08 14.98 14.79
N ASN A 417 -31.07 14.97 13.46
CA ASN A 417 -32.17 15.56 12.69
C ASN A 417 -33.43 14.70 12.80
N THR A 418 -33.26 13.38 12.64
CA THR A 418 -34.37 12.42 12.73
C THR A 418 -34.59 11.88 14.14
N ASN A 419 -33.65 12.09 15.06
CA ASN A 419 -33.66 11.55 16.42
C ASN A 419 -33.66 10.00 16.40
N THR A 420 -32.85 9.41 15.51
CA THR A 420 -32.75 7.97 15.31
C THR A 420 -31.29 7.49 15.27
N HIS A 421 -31.08 6.20 15.50
CA HIS A 421 -29.78 5.55 15.32
C HIS A 421 -29.64 5.12 13.85
N THR A 422 -28.74 5.75 13.09
CA THR A 422 -28.45 5.40 11.69
C THR A 422 -27.87 3.98 11.61
N VAL A 423 -26.91 3.68 12.48
CA VAL A 423 -26.33 2.35 12.64
C VAL A 423 -25.98 2.13 14.11
N SER A 424 -26.06 0.88 14.58
CA SER A 424 -25.72 0.53 15.96
C SER A 424 -25.38 -0.95 16.14
N LYS A 425 -24.69 -1.28 17.25
CA LYS A 425 -24.33 -2.64 17.62
C LYS A 425 -24.15 -2.78 19.13
N PHE A 426 -24.63 -3.89 19.69
CA PHE A 426 -24.28 -4.32 21.04
C PHE A 426 -22.95 -5.08 21.02
N ILE A 427 -22.06 -4.73 21.94
CA ILE A 427 -20.75 -5.35 22.13
C ILE A 427 -20.76 -6.08 23.46
N THR A 428 -20.42 -7.37 23.42
CA THR A 428 -20.16 -8.20 24.60
C THR A 428 -18.65 -8.36 24.78
N GLY A 429 -18.21 -8.76 25.98
CA GLY A 429 -16.80 -9.12 26.21
C GLY A 429 -16.30 -10.23 25.29
N SER A 430 -17.17 -11.18 24.93
CA SER A 430 -16.85 -12.24 23.97
C SER A 430 -16.62 -11.77 22.53
N ASN A 431 -16.87 -10.49 22.22
CA ASN A 431 -16.52 -9.90 20.93
C ASN A 431 -15.10 -9.34 20.87
N PHE A 432 -14.39 -9.29 21.99
CA PHE A 432 -12.97 -8.93 22.05
C PHE A 432 -12.11 -10.19 21.91
N ASP A 433 -11.00 -10.07 21.20
CA ASP A 433 -10.05 -11.17 21.02
C ASP A 433 -9.25 -11.46 22.30
N SER A 434 -8.99 -10.43 23.11
CA SER A 434 -8.25 -10.48 24.37
C SER A 434 -8.67 -9.36 25.32
N THR A 435 -8.34 -9.51 26.60
CA THR A 435 -8.54 -8.46 27.61
C THR A 435 -7.43 -7.42 27.55
N ASN A 436 -7.76 -6.16 27.78
CA ASN A 436 -6.86 -5.00 27.85
C ASN A 436 -6.09 -4.67 26.57
N ASP A 437 -6.44 -5.30 25.44
CA ASP A 437 -5.96 -4.91 24.13
C ASP A 437 -7.04 -4.08 23.42
N PHE A 438 -6.61 -3.02 22.73
CA PHE A 438 -7.51 -2.20 21.94
C PHE A 438 -7.86 -2.91 20.63
N GLN A 439 -9.16 -2.96 20.32
CA GLN A 439 -9.70 -3.56 19.11
C GLN A 439 -10.67 -2.58 18.43
N PRO A 440 -10.64 -2.46 17.09
CA PRO A 440 -11.59 -1.63 16.36
C PRO A 440 -12.95 -2.34 16.21
N PHE A 441 -14.02 -1.61 16.48
CA PHE A 441 -15.40 -1.99 16.17
C PHE A 441 -15.94 -1.05 15.09
N ARG A 442 -16.32 -1.60 13.94
CA ARG A 442 -16.74 -0.83 12.75
C ARG A 442 -18.23 -0.96 12.48
N LEU A 443 -18.86 0.16 12.13
CA LEU A 443 -20.23 0.22 11.64
C LEU A 443 -20.27 0.97 10.31
N GLU A 444 -20.70 0.30 9.25
CA GLU A 444 -20.90 0.92 7.94
C GLU A 444 -22.24 1.68 7.89
N PHE A 445 -22.25 2.83 7.23
CA PHE A 445 -23.45 3.61 6.99
C PHE A 445 -23.35 4.39 5.68
N SER A 446 -24.50 4.77 5.13
CA SER A 446 -24.61 5.71 4.02
C SER A 446 -25.29 6.98 4.52
N THR A 447 -24.92 8.12 3.95
CA THR A 447 -25.43 9.45 4.33
C THR A 447 -25.72 10.24 3.06
N ASN A 448 -26.76 11.07 3.06
CA ASN A 448 -27.08 11.96 1.93
C ASN A 448 -26.45 13.36 2.07
N GLY A 449 -25.75 13.58 3.17
CA GLY A 449 -25.03 14.81 3.47
C GLY A 449 -25.88 15.91 4.09
N SER A 450 -27.08 15.58 4.57
CA SER A 450 -27.92 16.50 5.35
C SER A 450 -27.99 16.11 6.83
N GLU A 451 -27.57 14.89 7.18
CA GLU A 451 -27.65 14.31 8.51
C GLU A 451 -26.76 15.03 9.53
N ARG A 452 -27.18 15.03 10.81
CA ARG A 452 -26.37 15.54 11.92
C ARG A 452 -25.93 14.38 12.79
N LEU A 453 -24.93 13.69 12.29
CA LEU A 453 -24.44 12.44 12.84
C LEU A 453 -23.61 12.68 14.11
N THR A 454 -23.78 11.82 15.10
CA THR A 454 -23.07 11.87 16.38
C THR A 454 -22.77 10.44 16.80
N PRO A 455 -21.48 10.04 16.92
CA PRO A 455 -21.17 8.74 17.47
C PRO A 455 -21.47 8.68 18.96
N GLY A 456 -21.81 7.50 19.43
CA GLY A 456 -22.14 7.23 20.81
C GLY A 456 -21.59 5.89 21.29
N VAL A 457 -21.11 5.87 22.53
CA VAL A 457 -20.74 4.65 23.26
C VAL A 457 -21.44 4.66 24.62
N TYR A 458 -22.37 3.72 24.80
CA TYR A 458 -23.10 3.50 26.05
C TYR A 458 -22.49 2.30 26.81
N PHE A 459 -22.13 2.50 28.07
CA PHE A 459 -21.60 1.51 28.99
C PHE A 459 -22.72 0.77 29.72
N PHE A 460 -22.65 -0.57 29.77
CA PHE A 460 -23.67 -1.42 30.41
C PHE A 460 -23.32 -1.91 31.81
N ASP A 461 -22.14 -1.59 32.35
CA ASP A 461 -21.74 -1.99 33.71
C ASP A 461 -21.73 -3.53 33.90
N ASN A 462 -21.26 -4.28 32.89
CA ASN A 462 -21.06 -5.73 32.96
C ASN A 462 -19.60 -6.18 32.82
N GLY A 463 -18.68 -5.22 32.68
CA GLY A 463 -17.23 -5.38 32.55
C GLY A 463 -16.63 -4.00 32.30
N ASP A 464 -15.36 -3.75 32.67
CA ASP A 464 -14.77 -2.42 32.46
C ASP A 464 -14.58 -2.16 30.96
N LEU A 465 -14.67 -0.89 30.56
CA LEU A 465 -14.57 -0.48 29.17
C LEU A 465 -13.67 0.74 29.07
N THR A 466 -12.76 0.72 28.09
CA THR A 466 -11.94 1.87 27.74
C THR A 466 -12.16 2.24 26.28
N ILE A 467 -12.25 3.54 25.99
CA ILE A 467 -12.35 4.12 24.66
C ILE A 467 -11.08 4.91 24.41
N LYS A 468 -10.32 4.54 23.36
CA LYS A 468 -9.15 5.30 22.93
C LYS A 468 -9.49 6.34 21.87
N GLY A 469 -10.39 6.00 20.96
CA GLY A 469 -10.77 6.90 19.88
C GLY A 469 -12.05 6.52 19.15
N ILE A 470 -12.63 7.51 18.48
CA ILE A 470 -13.72 7.31 17.54
C ILE A 470 -13.37 8.08 16.25
N SER A 471 -13.46 7.41 15.11
CA SER A 471 -13.23 8.00 13.79
C SER A 471 -14.37 7.70 12.84
N ILE A 472 -14.60 8.60 11.87
CA ILE A 472 -15.49 8.38 10.72
C ILE A 472 -14.63 8.48 9.47
N VAL A 473 -14.68 7.44 8.63
CA VAL A 473 -13.85 7.26 7.44
C VAL A 473 -14.75 7.02 6.24
N GLU A 474 -14.52 7.72 5.14
CA GLU A 474 -15.21 7.46 3.87
C GLU A 474 -14.81 6.09 3.32
N ILE A 475 -15.79 5.29 2.87
CA ILE A 475 -15.59 3.98 2.24
C ILE A 475 -15.64 4.10 0.74
#